data_AF-A0A1T4T5A1-F1
#
_entry.id   AF-A0A1T4T5A1-F1
#
_cell.length_a   1.000
_cell.length_b   1.000
_cell.length_c   1.000
_cell.angle_alpha   90.00
_cell.angle_beta   90.00
_cell.angle_gamma   90.00
#
_symmetry.space_group_name_H-M   'P 1'
#
loop_
_entity.id
_entity.type
_entity.pdbx_description
1 polymer ?
#
loop_
_entity_poly.entity_id
_entity_poly.type
_entity_poly.pdbx_seq_one_letter_code
_entity_poly.pdbx_strand_id
1 'polypeptide(L)'
;MSEQIPGGEKPRELPPEAQGNEKWHDTTNAVWMRSSLSREDSEAIVEVAKFDDGFRAVRDGKNPQKGILFFTPAEWEAFVLGAKDGEFDIPEEYLTPEEAAIQRGEVPVRAVPSPNNTVSPDDAD
;
A
#
# COMPACT_ATOMS: atom_id res chain seq x y z
N MET A 1 -40.32 32.50 -1.92
CA MET A 1 -39.21 32.23 -0.98
C MET A 1 -39.01 30.73 -1.00
N SER A 2 -38.22 30.22 -1.94
CA SER A 2 -37.88 28.80 -2.02
C SER A 2 -36.38 28.76 -1.93
N GLU A 3 -35.88 28.29 -0.78
CA GLU A 3 -34.46 28.25 -0.47
C GLU A 3 -33.73 27.28 -1.40
N GLN A 4 -32.77 27.83 -2.12
CA GLN A 4 -31.78 27.10 -2.89
C GLN A 4 -30.74 26.55 -1.89
N ILE A 5 -30.65 25.24 -1.73
CA ILE A 5 -29.56 24.61 -0.95
C ILE A 5 -28.25 24.80 -1.76
N PRO A 6 -27.20 25.45 -1.22
CA PRO A 6 -25.94 25.60 -1.93
C PRO A 6 -25.07 24.37 -1.69
N GLY A 7 -24.46 23.85 -2.76
CA GLY A 7 -23.25 23.03 -2.67
C GLY A 7 -23.43 21.56 -2.33
N GLY A 8 -24.25 20.83 -3.08
CA GLY A 8 -24.05 19.37 -3.18
C GLY A 8 -22.91 19.11 -4.15
N GLU A 9 -21.71 18.81 -3.67
CA GLU A 9 -20.68 18.18 -4.52
C GLU A 9 -21.34 16.98 -5.19
N LYS A 10 -21.31 16.94 -6.53
CA LYS A 10 -21.81 15.78 -7.26
C LYS A 10 -21.07 14.55 -6.74
N PRO A 11 -21.76 13.44 -6.45
CA PRO A 11 -21.08 12.20 -6.09
C PRO A 11 -20.01 11.91 -7.13
N ARG A 12 -18.75 11.77 -6.69
CA ARG A 12 -17.63 11.45 -7.57
C ARG A 12 -17.99 10.14 -8.28
N GLU A 13 -18.06 10.19 -9.60
CA GLU A 13 -18.33 8.98 -10.38
C GLU A 13 -17.21 7.98 -10.10
N LEU A 14 -17.58 6.78 -9.65
CA LEU A 14 -16.63 5.74 -9.30
C LEU A 14 -15.89 5.30 -10.56
N PRO A 15 -14.55 5.20 -10.52
CA PRO A 15 -13.80 4.74 -11.66
C PRO A 15 -14.13 3.26 -11.94
N PRO A 16 -13.91 2.76 -13.17
CA PRO A 16 -14.32 1.41 -13.55
C PRO A 16 -13.83 0.30 -12.60
N GLU A 17 -12.63 0.43 -12.03
CA GLU A 17 -12.04 -0.52 -11.09
C GLU A 17 -12.74 -0.59 -9.72
N ALA A 18 -13.56 0.42 -9.39
CA ALA A 18 -14.33 0.47 -8.16
C ALA A 18 -15.71 -0.19 -8.29
N GLN A 19 -16.20 -0.37 -9.52
CA GLN A 19 -17.57 -0.81 -9.76
C GLN A 19 -17.75 -2.29 -9.34
N GLY A 20 -18.52 -2.50 -8.28
CA GLY A 20 -18.78 -3.84 -7.72
C GLY A 20 -17.66 -4.40 -6.85
N ASN A 21 -16.60 -3.63 -6.59
CA ASN A 21 -15.53 -4.02 -5.68
C ASN A 21 -15.79 -3.48 -4.28
N GLU A 22 -16.35 -4.32 -3.41
CA GLU A 22 -16.69 -3.96 -2.02
C GLU A 22 -15.46 -3.58 -1.17
N LYS A 23 -14.25 -3.90 -1.62
CA LYS A 23 -13.00 -3.58 -0.92
C LYS A 23 -12.35 -2.30 -1.42
N TRP A 24 -12.87 -1.71 -2.50
CA TRP A 24 -12.26 -0.53 -3.12
C TRP A 24 -12.26 0.66 -2.17
N HIS A 25 -11.15 1.39 -2.15
CA HIS A 25 -10.99 2.65 -1.44
C HIS A 25 -10.34 3.69 -2.37
N ASP A 26 -10.73 4.96 -2.21
CA ASP A 26 -10.10 6.05 -2.95
C ASP A 26 -8.64 6.22 -2.49
N THR A 27 -7.71 6.02 -3.41
CA THR A 27 -6.27 6.13 -3.15
C THR A 27 -5.67 7.45 -3.62
N THR A 28 -6.48 8.43 -4.06
CA THR A 28 -6.00 9.71 -4.60
C THR A 28 -5.07 10.42 -3.62
N ASN A 29 -5.39 10.38 -2.32
CA ASN A 29 -4.60 11.00 -1.25
C ASN A 29 -3.95 9.97 -0.31
N ALA A 30 -3.81 8.72 -0.77
CA ALA A 30 -3.22 7.67 0.06
C ALA A 30 -1.72 7.91 0.29
N VAL A 31 -1.28 7.75 1.53
CA VAL A 31 0.14 7.73 1.87
C VAL A 31 0.66 6.30 1.69
N TRP A 32 1.46 6.11 0.66
CA TRP A 32 2.09 4.83 0.34
C TRP A 32 3.40 4.68 1.08
N MET A 33 3.59 3.52 1.70
CA MET A 33 4.79 3.15 2.45
C MET A 33 5.45 1.94 1.80
N ARG A 34 6.79 1.91 1.82
CA ARG A 34 7.61 0.79 1.34
C ARG A 34 8.64 0.39 2.39
N SER A 35 9.32 -0.74 2.20
CA SER A 35 10.45 -1.14 3.05
C SER A 35 11.62 -0.17 2.90
N SER A 36 12.34 0.10 3.99
CA SER A 36 13.62 0.82 3.94
C SER A 36 14.70 0.11 3.13
N LEU A 37 14.52 -1.18 2.83
CA LEU A 37 15.40 -1.96 1.97
C LEU A 37 15.04 -1.84 0.48
N SER A 38 13.86 -1.30 0.14
CA SER A 38 13.47 -1.06 -1.25
C SER A 38 14.23 0.12 -1.83
N ARG A 39 15.20 -0.16 -2.69
CA ARG A 39 16.03 0.81 -3.41
C ARG A 39 15.48 1.03 -4.81
N GLU A 40 15.90 2.10 -5.48
CA GLU A 40 15.45 2.39 -6.87
C GLU A 40 15.82 1.28 -7.86
N ASP A 41 16.93 0.59 -7.63
CA ASP A 41 17.43 -0.53 -8.42
C ASP A 41 16.86 -1.90 -8.00
N SER A 42 16.04 -1.97 -6.94
CA SER A 42 15.37 -3.22 -6.56
C SER A 42 14.50 -3.75 -7.70
N GLU A 43 14.51 -5.08 -7.90
CA GLU A 43 13.73 -5.71 -8.98
C GLU A 43 12.23 -5.52 -8.79
N ALA A 44 11.76 -5.66 -7.55
CA ALA A 44 10.37 -5.45 -7.13
C ALA A 44 10.30 -4.49 -5.92
N ILE A 45 9.26 -3.65 -5.89
CA ILE A 45 8.96 -2.76 -4.76
C ILE A 45 7.47 -2.92 -4.45
N VAL A 46 7.16 -3.41 -3.25
CA VAL A 46 5.78 -3.45 -2.75
C VAL A 46 5.51 -2.18 -1.96
N GLU A 47 4.42 -1.51 -2.30
CA GLU A 47 3.93 -0.34 -1.58
C GLU A 47 2.57 -0.62 -0.95
N VAL A 48 2.38 -0.16 0.27
CA VAL A 48 1.16 -0.38 1.06
C VAL A 48 0.62 0.95 1.56
N ALA A 49 -0.69 1.17 1.41
CA ALA A 49 -1.42 2.27 2.04
C ALA A 49 -2.41 1.75 3.08
N LYS A 50 -2.60 2.51 4.16
CA LYS A 50 -3.53 2.23 5.26
C LYS A 50 -4.72 3.19 5.21
N PHE A 51 -5.90 2.65 5.45
CA PHE A 51 -7.13 3.41 5.67
C PHE A 51 -7.56 3.36 7.14
N ASP A 52 -8.41 4.30 7.55
CA ASP A 52 -8.85 4.48 8.94
C ASP A 52 -9.71 3.32 9.46
N ASP A 53 -10.46 2.68 8.57
CA ASP A 53 -11.30 1.51 8.85
C ASP A 53 -10.52 0.19 8.88
N GLY A 54 -9.20 0.26 8.67
CA GLY A 54 -8.31 -0.89 8.75
C GLY A 54 -8.08 -1.61 7.43
N PHE A 55 -8.73 -1.24 6.32
CA PHE A 55 -8.40 -1.78 5.00
C PHE A 55 -6.96 -1.44 4.58
N ARG A 56 -6.43 -2.22 3.64
CA ARG A 56 -5.13 -1.96 3.01
C ARG A 56 -5.24 -1.97 1.50
N ALA A 57 -4.52 -1.05 0.88
CA ALA A 57 -4.24 -1.08 -0.55
C ALA A 57 -2.77 -1.47 -0.75
N VAL A 58 -2.51 -2.33 -1.73
CA VAL A 58 -1.17 -2.79 -2.11
C VAL A 58 -0.98 -2.57 -3.61
N ARG A 59 0.18 -2.05 -4.00
CA ARG A 59 0.54 -1.85 -5.42
C ARG A 59 2.00 -2.17 -5.70
N ASP A 60 2.31 -2.34 -6.99
CA ASP A 60 3.68 -2.35 -7.51
C ASP A 60 4.21 -0.91 -7.51
N GLY A 61 5.17 -0.61 -6.63
CA GLY A 61 5.79 0.72 -6.53
C GLY A 61 6.60 1.13 -7.76
N LYS A 62 7.04 0.17 -8.59
CA LYS A 62 7.71 0.46 -9.87
C LYS A 62 6.72 0.70 -10.99
N ASN A 63 5.50 0.17 -10.88
CA ASN A 63 4.44 0.36 -11.86
C ASN A 63 3.07 0.61 -11.21
N PRO A 64 2.87 1.74 -10.49
CA PRO A 64 1.64 2.01 -9.74
C PRO A 64 0.35 1.96 -10.58
N GLN A 65 0.47 2.24 -11.88
CA GLN A 65 -0.62 2.24 -12.86
C GLN A 65 -1.12 0.84 -13.25
N LYS A 66 -0.41 -0.24 -12.89
CA LYS A 66 -0.84 -1.61 -13.24
C LYS A 66 -2.04 -2.10 -12.44
N GLY A 67 -2.42 -1.38 -11.38
CA GLY A 67 -3.56 -1.69 -10.55
C GLY A 67 -3.21 -1.75 -9.08
N ILE A 68 -4.26 -1.76 -8.27
CA ILE A 68 -4.20 -1.76 -6.81
C ILE A 68 -5.00 -2.95 -6.30
N LEU A 69 -4.41 -3.71 -5.39
CA LEU A 69 -5.07 -4.78 -4.67
C LEU A 69 -5.59 -4.26 -3.34
N PHE A 70 -6.83 -4.58 -3.01
CA PHE A 70 -7.45 -4.18 -1.75
C PHE A 70 -7.69 -5.39 -0.84
N PHE A 71 -7.32 -5.23 0.43
CA PHE A 71 -7.44 -6.25 1.47
C PHE A 71 -8.33 -5.73 2.58
N THR A 72 -9.27 -6.58 3.01
CA THR A 72 -10.02 -6.36 4.26
C THR A 72 -9.07 -6.39 5.47
N PRO A 73 -9.48 -5.85 6.63
CA PRO A 73 -8.67 -5.92 7.84
C PRO A 73 -8.28 -7.36 8.21
N ALA A 74 -9.22 -8.31 8.10
CA ALA A 74 -9.00 -9.71 8.42
C ALA A 74 -8.06 -10.41 7.42
N GLU A 75 -8.20 -10.13 6.12
CA GLU A 75 -7.28 -10.66 5.10
C GLU A 75 -5.86 -10.13 5.30
N TRP A 76 -5.72 -8.85 5.63
CA TRP A 76 -4.42 -8.25 5.90
C TRP A 76 -3.78 -8.84 7.16
N GLU A 77 -4.55 -9.03 8.24
CA GLU A 77 -4.08 -9.69 9.45
C GLU A 77 -3.59 -11.11 9.16
N ALA A 78 -4.39 -11.91 8.46
CA ALA A 78 -4.01 -13.26 8.07
C ALA A 78 -2.73 -13.28 7.20
N PHE A 79 -2.63 -12.39 6.21
CA PHE A 79 -1.45 -12.25 5.36
C PHE A 79 -0.19 -11.92 6.17
N VAL A 80 -0.26 -10.95 7.09
CA VAL A 80 0.88 -10.55 7.93
C VAL A 80 1.29 -11.67 8.89
N LEU A 81 0.33 -12.42 9.44
CA LEU A 81 0.64 -13.56 10.30
C LEU A 81 1.32 -14.68 9.52
N GLY A 82 0.83 -15.06 8.34
CA GLY A 82 1.47 -16.06 7.48
C GLY A 82 2.87 -15.63 7.03
N ALA A 83 3.04 -14.37 6.64
CA ALA A 83 4.35 -13.84 6.28
C ALA A 83 5.35 -13.89 7.45
N LYS A 84 4.91 -13.62 8.69
CA LYS A 84 5.76 -13.72 9.88
C LYS A 84 6.05 -15.16 10.31
N ASP A 85 5.19 -16.10 9.93
CA ASP A 85 5.40 -17.54 10.14
C ASP A 85 6.35 -18.15 9.09
N GLY A 86 6.87 -17.32 8.16
CA GLY A 86 7.85 -17.72 7.16
C GLY A 86 7.23 -18.33 5.90
N GLU A 87 5.95 -18.07 5.60
CA GLU A 87 5.28 -18.58 4.37
C GLU A 87 6.00 -18.11 3.08
N PHE A 88 6.72 -17.00 3.15
CA PHE A 88 7.52 -16.44 2.05
C PHE A 88 9.02 -16.57 2.25
N ASP A 89 9.47 -17.24 3.31
CA ASP A 89 10.89 -17.48 3.54
C ASP A 89 11.40 -18.48 2.51
N ILE A 90 12.58 -18.20 1.95
CA ILE A 90 13.23 -19.12 1.02
C ILE A 90 14.41 -19.84 1.70
N PRO A 91 14.78 -21.06 1.27
CA PRO A 91 15.89 -21.79 1.85
C PRO A 91 17.18 -20.96 1.91
N GLU A 92 17.87 -20.96 3.05
CA GLU A 92 19.07 -20.13 3.26
C GLU A 92 20.20 -20.43 2.26
N GLU A 93 20.21 -21.63 1.66
CA GLU A 93 21.16 -21.99 0.60
C GLU A 93 21.05 -21.14 -0.67
N TYR A 94 19.91 -20.47 -0.88
CA TYR A 94 19.70 -19.52 -1.99
C TYR A 94 19.94 -18.07 -1.60
N LEU A 95 20.27 -17.79 -0.34
CA LEU A 95 20.44 -16.45 0.18
C LEU A 95 21.93 -16.11 0.32
N THR A 96 22.26 -14.84 0.03
CA THR A 96 23.50 -14.27 0.54
C THR A 96 23.45 -14.18 2.07
N PRO A 97 24.61 -14.09 2.76
CA PRO A 97 24.62 -13.92 4.22
C PRO A 97 23.83 -12.71 4.72
N GLU A 98 23.80 -11.63 3.93
CA GLU A 98 23.03 -10.42 4.23
C GLU A 98 21.52 -10.67 4.13
N GLU A 99 21.06 -11.31 3.04
CA GLU A 99 19.63 -11.63 2.86
C GLU A 99 19.13 -12.61 3.92
N ALA A 100 19.96 -13.59 4.31
CA ALA A 100 19.62 -14.52 5.38
C ALA A 100 19.47 -13.79 6.73
N ALA A 101 20.32 -12.80 7.03
CA ALA A 101 20.19 -11.97 8.22
C ALA A 101 18.92 -11.09 8.18
N ILE A 102 18.54 -10.59 7.00
CA ILE A 102 17.27 -9.88 6.80
C ILE A 102 16.09 -10.81 7.05
N GLN A 103 16.09 -12.02 6.47
CA GLN A 103 15.01 -13.00 6.64
C GLN A 103 14.84 -13.41 8.11
N ARG A 104 15.94 -13.63 8.84
CA ARG A 104 15.91 -13.91 10.29
C ARG A 104 15.51 -12.71 11.17
N GLY A 105 15.29 -11.53 10.58
CA GLY A 105 14.94 -10.32 11.32
C GLY A 105 16.10 -9.73 12.14
N GLU A 106 17.34 -10.10 11.82
CA GLU A 106 18.55 -9.61 12.49
C GLU A 106 18.93 -8.20 12.02
N VAL A 107 18.43 -7.79 10.85
CA VAL A 107 18.60 -6.46 10.29
C VAL A 107 17.35 -5.62 10.56
N PRO A 108 17.47 -4.42 11.18
CA PRO A 108 16.33 -3.57 11.42
C PRO A 108 15.75 -3.02 10.12
N VAL A 109 14.47 -3.29 9.86
CA VAL A 109 13.72 -2.78 8.71
C VAL A 109 12.61 -1.87 9.20
N ARG A 110 12.42 -0.72 8.54
CA ARG A 110 11.31 0.19 8.84
C ARG A 110 10.51 0.52 7.59
N ALA A 111 9.24 0.85 7.77
CA ALA A 111 8.44 1.45 6.70
C ALA A 111 8.91 2.89 6.46
N VAL A 112 9.09 3.26 5.19
CA VAL A 112 9.44 4.62 4.76
C VAL A 112 8.45 5.10 3.70
N PRO A 113 8.16 6.42 3.61
CA PRO A 113 7.30 6.95 2.58
C PRO A 113 7.81 6.62 1.17
N SER A 114 6.90 6.30 0.27
CA SER A 114 7.20 6.16 -1.16
C SER A 114 7.63 7.50 -1.75
N PRO A 115 8.64 7.53 -2.64
CA PRO A 115 8.96 8.72 -3.44
C PRO A 115 7.85 9.05 -4.46
N ASN A 116 6.93 8.11 -4.73
CA ASN A 116 5.80 8.28 -5.64
C ASN A 116 4.54 8.80 -4.93
N ASN A 117 4.63 9.17 -3.65
CA ASN A 117 3.53 9.87 -3.00
C ASN A 117 3.36 11.25 -3.64
N THR A 118 2.16 11.54 -4.10
CA THR A 118 1.79 12.90 -4.47
C THR A 118 1.70 13.71 -3.19
N VAL A 119 2.57 14.71 -3.00
CA VAL A 119 2.34 15.74 -1.98
C VAL A 119 1.07 16.47 -2.40
N SER A 120 0.04 16.44 -1.57
CA SER A 120 -1.13 17.28 -1.82
C SER A 120 -0.65 18.73 -1.92
N PRO A 121 -1.10 19.55 -2.89
CA PRO A 121 -0.70 20.96 -2.96
C PRO A 121 -0.97 21.72 -1.65
N ASP A 122 -1.93 21.26 -0.85
CA ASP A 122 -2.32 21.83 0.44
C ASP A 122 -1.40 21.42 1.62
N ASP A 123 -0.52 20.42 1.43
CA ASP A 123 0.46 19.97 2.44
C ASP A 123 1.88 20.51 2.18
N ALA A 124 2.05 21.32 1.12
CA ALA A 124 3.29 22.00 0.78
C ALA A 124 3.29 23.42 1.37
N ASP A 125 3.46 23.51 2.68
CA ASP A 125 3.65 24.77 3.42
C ASP A 125 5.16 25.04 3.65
#